data_AF-A0A1M2VTE4-F1
#
_entry.id   AF-A0A1M2VTE4-F1
#
_cell.length_a   1.000
_cell.length_b   1.000
_cell.length_c   1.000
_cell.angle_alpha   90.00
_cell.angle_beta   90.00
_cell.angle_gamma   90.00
#
_symmetry.space_group_name_H-M   'P 1'
#
loop_
_entity.id
_entity.type
_entity.pdbx_description
1 polymer ?
#
loop_
_entity_poly.entity_id
_entity_poly.type
_entity_poly.pdbx_seq_one_letter_code
_entity_poly.pdbx_strand_id
1 'polypeptide(L)'
;MTPCETGKNIAVAEILELPLSHKPSDKYYATQLQAMTTRQVGMKKDEESVEEYLDYLVSDSKKIHQHATALLRWESNVAAQKQNEEDALRASRKASITEKLQILGYAENDFPNTKDWSKLVDQPKELTDRIWHNIQPKLEALLEEEKARRIKDAFEVRVRVRLHQISAFYKDFVTEIPEAERALMPNLFNAHRLPSIAALARADDAQGDVARADFASLTSQLLEDVEAYKVEARATAAALIHQCASYKSAAKAWQEELDGISADDAVTRHYALFRCDMWPHAEGMQTDYFTFEQMHDHWRTQHPKAEWSARPTARRSSWLEVGCSGDFVVGGKILDAAGLPRDTPMAVLTNLVRSGRLYCSCGDPALPLPEELDWPKLFKHVAMELWCYERRVVQRYARKPHLVSPPLTLPHSSDVANPKLVLKLQHPLTGLDACIKLLPEGVDTAPACERATDVDAKTRAKIEERLALRPNPEAMLICRICKALTAKRHLKYGGRTMALPETPEGIMHHLHGW
;
A
#
# COMPACT_ATOMS: atom_id res chain seq x y z
N MET A 1 -27.72 20.30 49.32
CA MET A 1 -26.42 20.94 49.07
C MET A 1 -26.06 20.69 47.63
N THR A 2 -26.19 21.72 46.79
CA THR A 2 -25.69 21.67 45.41
C THR A 2 -24.16 21.57 45.45
N PRO A 3 -23.54 20.65 44.69
CA PRO A 3 -22.09 20.59 44.62
C PRO A 3 -21.57 21.93 44.10
N CYS A 4 -20.49 22.42 44.70
CA CYS A 4 -19.66 23.46 44.14
C CYS A 4 -19.45 23.20 42.64
N GLU A 5 -19.47 24.23 41.77
CA GLU A 5 -19.24 24.09 40.32
C GLU A 5 -17.89 23.41 39.98
N THR A 6 -17.02 23.19 40.97
CA THR A 6 -15.73 22.49 40.86
C THR A 6 -15.82 20.97 40.68
N GLY A 7 -17.01 20.35 40.81
CA GLY A 7 -17.18 18.91 40.63
C GLY A 7 -16.51 18.06 41.72
N LYS A 8 -16.17 16.80 41.40
CA LYS A 8 -15.54 15.82 42.33
C LYS A 8 -14.02 15.99 42.49
N ASN A 9 -13.46 17.13 42.14
CA ASN A 9 -12.00 17.34 42.18
C ASN A 9 -11.53 17.79 43.56
N ILE A 10 -10.93 16.87 44.33
CA ILE A 10 -10.42 17.12 45.69
C ILE A 10 -9.34 18.20 45.69
N ALA A 11 -8.41 18.19 44.74
CA ALA A 11 -7.31 19.17 44.71
C ALA A 11 -7.83 20.61 44.54
N VAL A 12 -8.89 20.78 43.75
CA VAL A 12 -9.54 22.10 43.60
C VAL A 12 -10.29 22.48 44.87
N ALA A 13 -10.98 21.55 45.52
CA ALA A 13 -11.66 21.80 46.79
C ALA A 13 -10.68 22.20 47.92
N GLU A 14 -9.51 21.57 47.97
CA GLU A 14 -8.43 21.91 48.92
C GLU A 14 -7.90 23.34 48.72
N ILE A 15 -7.75 23.78 47.48
CA ILE A 15 -7.38 25.17 47.17
C ILE A 15 -8.45 26.14 47.69
N LEU A 16 -9.73 25.78 47.55
CA LEU A 16 -10.84 26.63 48.00
C LEU A 16 -10.96 26.75 49.53
N GLU A 17 -10.29 25.90 50.32
CA GLU A 17 -10.21 26.06 51.79
C GLU A 17 -9.40 27.29 52.23
N LEU A 18 -8.63 27.89 51.31
CA LEU A 18 -7.79 29.05 51.55
C LEU A 18 -8.39 30.28 50.86
N PRO A 19 -9.24 31.09 51.53
CA PRO A 19 -9.95 32.22 50.91
C PRO A 19 -9.05 33.20 50.15
N LEU A 20 -7.81 33.39 50.61
CA LEU A 20 -6.82 34.29 50.01
C LEU A 20 -6.15 33.73 48.74
N SER A 21 -6.33 32.44 48.44
CA SER A 21 -5.77 31.80 47.24
C SER A 21 -6.75 31.78 46.07
N HIS A 22 -7.97 32.28 46.28
CA HIS A 22 -9.02 32.28 45.28
C HIS A 22 -8.71 33.28 44.18
N LYS A 23 -8.84 32.84 42.93
CA LYS A 23 -8.81 33.71 41.75
C LYS A 23 -10.21 34.27 41.51
N PRO A 24 -10.34 35.40 40.79
CA PRO A 24 -11.65 35.94 40.40
C PRO A 24 -12.54 34.96 39.61
N SER A 25 -11.95 33.93 39.00
CA SER A 25 -12.65 32.83 38.30
C SER A 25 -13.18 31.74 39.23
N ASP A 26 -12.66 31.66 40.46
CA ASP A 26 -13.07 30.69 41.46
C ASP A 26 -14.36 31.21 42.08
N LYS A 27 -15.47 30.95 41.39
CA LYS A 27 -16.79 31.43 41.80
C LYS A 27 -17.09 30.87 43.18
N TYR A 28 -16.87 31.68 44.20
CA TYR A 28 -17.61 31.59 45.45
C TYR A 28 -19.08 31.39 45.14
N TYR A 29 -19.81 30.63 45.98
CA TYR A 29 -21.25 30.43 45.89
C TYR A 29 -21.93 31.68 45.35
N ALA A 30 -22.19 31.71 44.04
CA ALA A 30 -22.59 32.95 43.37
C ALA A 30 -23.90 33.46 43.97
N THR A 31 -24.74 32.52 44.45
CA THR A 31 -25.96 32.78 45.20
C THR A 31 -25.73 33.37 46.59
N GLN A 32 -24.63 33.06 47.29
CA GLN A 32 -24.31 33.66 48.60
C GLN A 32 -23.71 35.06 48.44
N LEU A 33 -22.81 35.27 47.47
CA LEU A 33 -22.33 36.61 47.11
C LEU A 33 -23.45 37.49 46.51
N GLN A 34 -24.36 36.91 45.71
CA GLN A 34 -25.57 37.60 45.25
C GLN A 34 -26.55 37.87 46.40
N ALA A 35 -26.75 36.92 47.31
CA ALA A 35 -27.56 37.12 48.52
C ALA A 35 -26.96 38.22 49.41
N MET A 36 -25.63 38.36 49.47
CA MET A 36 -24.94 39.45 50.16
C MET A 36 -25.16 40.81 49.50
N THR A 37 -25.20 40.86 48.17
CA THR A 37 -25.44 42.12 47.42
C THR A 37 -26.91 42.49 47.33
N THR A 38 -27.83 41.53 47.48
CA THR A 38 -29.29 41.75 47.42
C THR A 38 -29.98 41.83 48.77
N ARG A 39 -29.41 41.28 49.86
CA ARG A 39 -29.77 41.72 51.21
C ARG A 39 -29.30 43.16 51.34
N GLN A 40 -30.24 44.11 51.24
CA GLN A 40 -30.05 45.38 51.91
C GLN A 40 -29.74 45.04 53.37
N VAL A 41 -28.46 45.07 53.72
CA VAL A 41 -28.03 45.11 55.11
C VAL A 41 -28.60 46.42 55.60
N GLY A 42 -29.82 46.37 56.14
CA GLY A 42 -30.35 47.40 57.00
C GLY A 42 -29.39 47.44 58.16
N MET A 43 -28.33 48.24 58.03
CA MET A 43 -27.37 48.48 59.10
C MET A 43 -28.20 49.10 60.23
N LYS A 44 -28.64 48.24 61.14
CA LYS A 44 -29.05 48.68 62.46
C LYS A 44 -27.85 49.42 63.02
N LYS A 45 -28.09 50.64 63.46
CA LYS A 45 -27.09 51.69 63.72
C LYS A 45 -26.29 51.46 65.01
N ASP A 46 -26.19 50.22 65.47
CA ASP A 46 -25.55 49.86 66.72
C ASP A 46 -24.27 49.05 66.40
N GLU A 47 -23.16 49.78 66.32
CA GLU A 47 -21.75 49.44 66.64
C GLU A 47 -21.11 48.07 66.30
N GLU A 48 -21.71 47.21 65.49
CA GLU A 48 -20.98 46.06 64.93
C GLU A 48 -20.20 46.49 63.67
N SER A 49 -18.87 46.35 63.68
CA SER A 49 -18.01 46.87 62.61
C SER A 49 -18.16 46.03 61.33
N VAL A 50 -18.07 46.67 60.16
CA VAL A 50 -18.17 45.97 58.86
C VAL A 50 -17.09 44.88 58.75
N GLU A 51 -15.92 45.14 59.34
CA GLU A 51 -14.80 44.22 59.43
C GLU A 51 -15.17 42.94 60.22
N GLU A 52 -15.84 43.07 61.37
CA GLU A 52 -16.28 41.92 62.18
C GLU A 52 -17.27 41.02 61.43
N TYR A 53 -18.18 41.63 60.66
CA TYR A 53 -19.12 40.88 59.83
C TYR A 53 -18.45 40.18 58.64
N LEU A 54 -17.47 40.83 57.99
CA LEU A 54 -16.70 40.21 56.92
C LEU A 54 -15.85 39.05 57.44
N ASP A 55 -15.20 39.21 58.60
CA ASP A 55 -14.44 38.15 59.24
C ASP A 55 -15.34 36.96 59.62
N TYR A 56 -16.54 37.23 60.12
CA TYR A 56 -17.55 36.20 60.39
C TYR A 56 -17.89 35.42 59.11
N LEU A 57 -18.18 36.10 58.00
CA LEU A 57 -18.55 35.45 56.74
C LEU A 57 -17.40 34.66 56.11
N VAL A 58 -16.17 35.20 56.15
CA VAL A 58 -14.98 34.50 55.68
C VAL A 58 -14.74 33.25 56.52
N SER A 59 -14.92 33.34 57.84
CA SER A 59 -14.82 32.22 58.76
C SER A 59 -15.89 31.16 58.49
N ASP A 60 -17.15 31.56 58.27
CA ASP A 60 -18.25 30.64 57.97
C ASP A 60 -18.07 29.94 56.61
N SER A 61 -17.72 30.70 55.57
CA SER A 61 -17.36 30.15 54.26
C SER A 61 -16.23 29.12 54.35
N LYS A 62 -15.14 29.48 55.06
CA LYS A 62 -14.00 28.59 55.23
C LYS A 62 -14.43 27.27 55.87
N LYS A 63 -15.30 27.31 56.88
CA LYS A 63 -15.87 26.09 57.50
C LYS A 63 -16.68 25.27 56.51
N ILE A 64 -17.50 25.91 55.67
CA ILE A 64 -18.30 25.24 54.63
C ILE A 64 -17.37 24.53 53.62
N HIS A 65 -16.33 25.21 53.13
CA HIS A 65 -15.38 24.64 52.17
C HIS A 65 -14.57 23.49 52.78
N GLN A 66 -14.07 23.65 54.01
CA GLN A 66 -13.39 22.58 54.74
C GLN A 66 -14.28 21.36 54.94
N HIS A 67 -15.56 21.57 55.29
CA HIS A 67 -16.53 20.48 55.41
C HIS A 67 -16.78 19.79 54.05
N ALA A 68 -16.93 20.55 52.96
CA ALA A 68 -17.12 20.01 51.62
C ALA A 68 -15.90 19.19 51.15
N THR A 69 -14.67 19.67 51.35
CA THR A 69 -13.45 18.92 51.06
C THR A 69 -13.34 17.65 51.89
N ALA A 70 -13.69 17.71 53.19
CA ALA A 70 -13.72 16.54 54.05
C ALA A 70 -14.72 15.49 53.54
N LEU A 71 -15.91 15.90 53.08
CA LEU A 71 -16.90 15.00 52.45
C LEU A 71 -16.38 14.39 51.15
N LEU A 72 -15.70 15.16 50.28
CA LEU A 72 -15.11 14.65 49.04
C LEU A 72 -13.98 13.65 49.31
N ARG A 73 -13.10 13.94 50.28
CA ARG A 73 -12.06 13.01 50.72
C ARG A 73 -12.66 11.74 51.29
N TRP A 74 -13.70 11.85 52.12
CA TRP A 74 -14.43 10.71 52.64
C TRP A 74 -15.07 9.88 51.51
N GLU A 75 -15.77 10.49 50.54
CA GLU A 75 -16.36 9.80 49.40
C GLU A 75 -15.29 9.07 48.57
N SER A 76 -14.17 9.72 48.29
CA SER A 76 -13.04 9.12 47.58
C SER A 76 -12.41 7.97 48.36
N ASN A 77 -12.22 8.12 49.67
CA ASN A 77 -11.67 7.06 50.52
C ASN A 77 -12.63 5.87 50.59
N VAL A 78 -13.94 6.10 50.70
CA VAL A 78 -14.97 5.05 50.66
C VAL A 78 -14.98 4.35 49.31
N ALA A 79 -14.88 5.09 48.20
CA ALA A 79 -14.81 4.51 46.86
C ALA A 79 -13.52 3.69 46.66
N ALA A 80 -12.37 4.18 47.11
CA ALA A 80 -11.10 3.46 47.05
C ALA A 80 -11.12 2.21 47.93
N GLN A 81 -11.64 2.31 49.15
CA GLN A 81 -11.82 1.17 50.05
C GLN A 81 -12.72 0.11 49.40
N LYS A 82 -13.87 0.52 48.84
CA LYS A 82 -14.78 -0.38 48.13
C LYS A 82 -14.10 -1.04 46.93
N GLN A 83 -13.32 -0.31 46.14
CA GLN A 83 -12.58 -0.87 45.01
C GLN A 83 -11.54 -1.90 45.48
N ASN A 84 -10.79 -1.60 46.54
CA ASN A 84 -9.82 -2.53 47.13
C ASN A 84 -10.50 -3.79 47.67
N GLU A 85 -11.66 -3.65 48.33
CA GLU A 85 -12.47 -4.79 48.79
C GLU A 85 -12.97 -5.63 47.61
N GLU A 86 -13.46 -5.00 46.54
CA GLU A 86 -13.88 -5.71 45.31
C GLU A 86 -12.71 -6.43 44.64
N ASP A 87 -11.52 -5.82 44.56
CA ASP A 87 -10.34 -6.42 43.97
C ASP A 87 -9.79 -7.57 44.82
N ALA A 88 -9.82 -7.44 46.15
CA ALA A 88 -9.49 -8.54 47.07
C ALA A 88 -10.44 -9.73 46.88
N LEU A 89 -11.75 -9.47 46.70
CA LEU A 89 -12.74 -10.51 46.41
C LEU A 89 -12.50 -11.17 45.05
N ARG A 90 -12.18 -10.40 44.00
CA ARG A 90 -11.82 -10.94 42.67
C ARG A 90 -10.58 -11.83 42.75
N ALA A 91 -9.53 -11.37 43.46
CA ALA A 91 -8.29 -12.12 43.64
C ALA A 91 -8.51 -13.43 44.42
N SER A 92 -9.26 -13.38 45.53
CA SER A 92 -9.62 -14.56 46.32
C SER A 92 -10.45 -15.57 45.53
N ARG A 93 -11.45 -15.09 44.78
CA ARG A 93 -12.26 -15.91 43.87
C ARG A 93 -11.39 -16.57 42.81
N LYS A 94 -10.52 -15.81 42.15
CA LYS A 94 -9.62 -16.33 41.11
C LYS A 94 -8.70 -17.41 41.68
N ALA A 95 -8.10 -17.18 42.84
CA ALA A 95 -7.27 -18.18 43.51
C ALA A 95 -8.04 -19.47 43.81
N SER A 96 -9.26 -19.36 44.34
CA SER A 96 -10.13 -20.51 44.64
C SER A 96 -10.55 -21.29 43.38
N ILE A 97 -10.85 -20.58 42.28
CA ILE A 97 -11.14 -21.21 40.98
C ILE A 97 -9.91 -21.93 40.45
N THR A 98 -8.75 -21.27 40.47
CA THR A 98 -7.47 -21.85 40.04
C THR A 98 -7.14 -23.13 40.80
N GLU A 99 -7.23 -23.10 42.13
CA GLU A 99 -6.98 -24.26 43.00
C GLU A 99 -7.92 -25.43 42.65
N LYS A 100 -9.23 -25.15 42.52
CA LYS A 100 -10.21 -26.18 42.16
C LYS A 100 -9.95 -26.76 40.77
N LEU A 101 -9.56 -25.95 39.79
CA LEU A 101 -9.19 -26.44 38.45
C LEU A 101 -7.89 -27.27 38.47
N GLN A 102 -6.93 -26.91 39.31
CA GLN A 102 -5.71 -27.70 39.52
C GLN A 102 -6.01 -29.07 40.14
N ILE A 103 -6.96 -29.14 41.09
CA ILE A 103 -7.45 -30.41 41.65
C ILE A 103 -8.11 -31.29 40.57
N LEU A 104 -8.79 -30.68 39.60
CA LEU A 104 -9.35 -31.36 38.43
C LEU A 104 -8.29 -31.77 37.38
N GLY A 105 -7.02 -31.42 37.59
CA GLY A 105 -5.90 -31.81 36.74
C GLY A 105 -5.56 -30.81 35.63
N TYR A 106 -6.15 -29.61 35.62
CA TYR A 106 -5.78 -28.55 34.68
C TYR A 106 -4.55 -27.79 35.17
N ALA A 107 -3.60 -27.52 34.28
CA ALA A 107 -2.48 -26.65 34.60
C ALA A 107 -2.90 -25.19 34.44
N GLU A 108 -2.28 -24.28 35.20
CA GLU A 108 -2.54 -22.83 35.03
C GLU A 108 -2.19 -22.35 33.62
N ASN A 109 -1.22 -23.01 32.98
CA ASN A 109 -0.92 -22.76 31.58
C ASN A 109 -2.17 -22.95 30.73
N ASP A 110 -3.07 -23.90 30.98
CA ASP A 110 -4.25 -24.19 30.14
C ASP A 110 -5.31 -23.07 30.15
N PHE A 111 -5.17 -22.06 31.01
CA PHE A 111 -6.19 -21.05 31.20
C PHE A 111 -6.23 -20.05 30.03
N PRO A 112 -7.40 -19.86 29.37
CA PRO A 112 -7.53 -18.95 28.25
C PRO A 112 -7.45 -17.49 28.67
N ASN A 113 -6.82 -16.67 27.82
CA ASN A 113 -6.83 -15.21 27.96
C ASN A 113 -7.97 -14.60 27.13
N THR A 114 -9.21 -14.95 27.44
CA THR A 114 -10.41 -14.47 26.72
C THR A 114 -11.33 -13.66 27.63
N LYS A 115 -12.15 -12.79 27.03
CA LYS A 115 -13.11 -11.97 27.78
C LYS A 115 -14.14 -12.84 28.52
N ASP A 116 -14.54 -13.96 27.95
CA ASP A 116 -15.54 -14.84 28.56
C ASP A 116 -14.98 -15.60 29.77
N TRP A 117 -13.69 -15.95 29.75
CA TRP A 117 -12.98 -16.43 30.93
C TRP A 117 -12.99 -15.39 32.06
N SER A 118 -12.53 -14.17 31.78
CA SER A 118 -12.51 -13.08 32.77
C SER A 118 -13.89 -12.77 33.34
N LYS A 119 -14.98 -12.83 32.55
CA LYS A 119 -16.35 -12.63 33.05
C LYS A 119 -16.77 -13.66 34.10
N LEU A 120 -16.23 -14.88 34.05
CA LEU A 120 -16.55 -15.95 35.00
C LEU A 120 -15.65 -15.89 36.25
N VAL A 121 -14.37 -15.59 36.03
CA VAL A 121 -13.33 -15.63 37.06
C VAL A 121 -13.22 -14.31 37.83
N ASP A 122 -13.25 -13.16 37.16
CA ASP A 122 -12.98 -11.84 37.74
C ASP A 122 -14.25 -11.16 38.29
N GLN A 123 -15.09 -11.90 39.01
CA GLN A 123 -16.28 -11.35 39.68
C GLN A 123 -15.97 -10.96 41.13
N PRO A 124 -16.42 -9.79 41.64
CA PRO A 124 -16.24 -9.38 43.03
C PRO A 124 -17.24 -10.09 43.97
N LYS A 125 -17.24 -11.42 43.94
CA LYS A 125 -18.11 -12.28 44.75
C LYS A 125 -17.37 -13.53 45.17
N GLU A 126 -17.50 -13.91 46.45
CA GLU A 126 -16.93 -15.15 46.95
C GLU A 126 -17.42 -16.37 46.16
N LEU A 127 -16.54 -17.34 46.00
CA LEU A 127 -16.85 -18.58 45.30
C LEU A 127 -17.56 -19.56 46.25
N THR A 128 -18.89 -19.58 46.22
CA THR A 128 -19.67 -20.61 46.93
C THR A 128 -19.74 -21.89 46.12
N ASP A 129 -20.00 -23.04 46.77
CA ASP A 129 -20.15 -24.32 46.09
C ASP A 129 -21.23 -24.29 45.01
N ARG A 130 -22.36 -23.64 45.26
CA ARG A 130 -23.42 -23.48 44.25
C ARG A 130 -22.93 -22.70 43.03
N ILE A 131 -22.17 -21.62 43.22
CA ILE A 131 -21.60 -20.84 42.11
C ILE A 131 -20.59 -21.70 41.35
N TRP A 132 -19.72 -22.43 42.07
CA TRP A 132 -18.75 -23.34 41.49
C TRP A 132 -19.41 -24.36 40.56
N HIS A 133 -20.40 -25.12 41.03
CA HIS A 133 -21.11 -26.12 40.22
C HIS A 133 -21.78 -25.50 38.97
N ASN A 134 -22.18 -24.24 39.03
CA ASN A 134 -22.78 -23.54 37.89
C ASN A 134 -21.76 -23.04 36.85
N ILE A 135 -20.56 -22.65 37.28
CA ILE A 135 -19.53 -22.12 36.38
C ILE A 135 -18.55 -23.19 35.90
N GLN A 136 -18.35 -24.27 36.65
CA GLN A 136 -17.44 -25.37 36.31
C GLN A 136 -17.63 -25.88 34.87
N PRO A 137 -18.84 -26.29 34.42
CA PRO A 137 -19.01 -26.79 33.05
C PRO A 137 -18.69 -25.74 31.98
N LYS A 138 -18.84 -24.44 32.29
CA LYS A 138 -18.48 -23.35 31.37
C LYS A 138 -16.96 -23.14 31.32
N LEU A 139 -16.29 -23.25 32.46
CA LEU A 139 -14.83 -23.17 32.54
C LEU A 139 -14.20 -24.35 31.80
N GLU A 140 -14.68 -25.58 32.01
CA GLU A 140 -14.21 -26.79 31.31
C GLU A 140 -14.38 -26.68 29.79
N ALA A 141 -15.53 -26.18 29.32
CA ALA A 141 -15.74 -25.94 27.89
C ALA A 141 -14.72 -24.95 27.29
N LEU A 142 -14.42 -23.85 28.00
CA LEU A 142 -13.41 -22.87 27.58
C LEU A 142 -11.98 -23.45 27.62
N LEU A 143 -11.68 -24.32 28.58
CA LEU A 143 -10.38 -25.00 28.69
C LEU A 143 -10.16 -25.99 27.54
N GLU A 144 -11.18 -26.78 27.18
CA GLU A 144 -11.09 -27.70 26.04
C GLU A 144 -10.96 -26.96 24.70
N GLU A 145 -11.66 -25.83 24.51
CA GLU A 145 -11.47 -24.97 23.34
C GLU A 145 -10.05 -24.42 23.25
N GLU A 146 -9.51 -23.93 24.37
CA GLU A 146 -8.15 -23.39 24.46
C GLU A 146 -7.09 -24.47 24.21
N LYS A 147 -7.28 -25.68 24.74
CA LYS A 147 -6.42 -26.84 24.48
C LYS A 147 -6.45 -27.23 23.00
N ALA A 148 -7.63 -27.29 22.38
CA ALA A 148 -7.77 -27.56 20.94
C ALA A 148 -7.07 -26.48 20.10
N ARG A 149 -7.23 -25.20 20.47
CA ARG A 149 -6.54 -24.08 19.82
C ARG A 149 -5.02 -24.24 19.90
N ARG A 150 -4.48 -24.61 21.07
CA ARG A 150 -3.03 -24.83 21.25
C ARG A 150 -2.49 -26.01 20.47
N ILE A 151 -3.22 -27.11 20.42
CA ILE A 151 -2.82 -28.28 19.62
C ILE A 151 -2.71 -27.86 18.14
N LYS A 152 -3.69 -27.10 17.65
CA LYS A 152 -3.68 -26.53 16.30
C LYS A 152 -2.52 -25.55 16.09
N ASP A 153 -2.33 -24.60 16.99
CA ASP A 153 -1.24 -23.62 16.89
C ASP A 153 0.14 -24.30 16.93
N ALA A 154 0.33 -25.29 17.80
CA ALA A 154 1.55 -26.08 17.87
C ALA A 154 1.78 -26.89 16.59
N PHE A 155 0.72 -27.45 15.99
CA PHE A 155 0.80 -28.11 14.69
C PHE A 155 1.21 -27.13 13.57
N GLU A 156 0.58 -25.96 13.48
CA GLU A 156 0.92 -24.94 12.48
C GLU A 156 2.36 -24.41 12.64
N VAL A 157 2.85 -24.29 13.88
CA VAL A 157 4.26 -23.97 14.15
C VAL A 157 5.18 -25.05 13.58
N ARG A 158 4.88 -26.33 13.81
CA ARG A 158 5.67 -27.44 13.26
C ARG A 158 5.65 -27.48 11.73
N VAL A 159 4.48 -27.30 11.12
CA VAL A 159 4.34 -27.19 9.65
C VAL A 159 5.22 -26.06 9.11
N ARG A 160 5.25 -24.89 9.77
CA ARG A 160 6.09 -23.77 9.35
C ARG A 160 7.59 -24.09 9.43
N VAL A 161 8.01 -24.80 10.47
CA VAL A 161 9.41 -25.26 10.61
C VAL A 161 9.77 -26.21 9.47
N ARG A 162 8.91 -27.19 9.14
CA ARG A 162 9.14 -28.11 8.02
C ARG A 162 9.12 -27.41 6.67
N LEU A 163 8.20 -26.47 6.45
CA LEU A 163 8.20 -25.65 5.22
C LEU A 163 9.50 -24.86 5.06
N HIS A 164 10.12 -24.40 6.16
CA HIS A 164 11.44 -23.75 6.10
C HIS A 164 12.54 -24.72 5.62
N GLN A 165 12.52 -25.96 6.10
CA GLN A 165 13.44 -27.02 5.64
C GLN A 165 13.22 -27.36 4.16
N ILE A 166 11.96 -27.61 3.77
CA ILE A 166 11.58 -27.91 2.37
C ILE A 166 11.96 -26.75 1.44
N SER A 167 11.87 -25.50 1.91
CA SER A 167 12.28 -24.32 1.12
C SER A 167 13.75 -24.35 0.73
N ALA A 168 14.62 -24.93 1.55
CA ALA A 168 16.03 -25.09 1.18
C ALA A 168 16.18 -26.10 0.03
N PHE A 169 15.54 -27.27 0.14
CA PHE A 169 15.57 -28.29 -0.91
C PHE A 169 14.93 -27.82 -2.22
N TYR A 170 13.82 -27.09 -2.14
CA TYR A 170 13.16 -26.52 -3.32
C TYR A 170 14.05 -25.50 -4.03
N LYS A 171 14.80 -24.66 -3.30
CA LYS A 171 15.74 -23.72 -3.93
C LYS A 171 16.83 -24.46 -4.69
N ASP A 172 17.45 -25.47 -4.07
CA ASP A 172 18.47 -26.29 -4.71
C ASP A 172 17.91 -26.94 -5.99
N PHE A 173 16.73 -27.55 -5.89
CA PHE A 173 16.01 -28.12 -7.04
C PHE A 173 15.79 -27.11 -8.17
N VAL A 174 15.30 -25.90 -7.87
CA VAL A 174 15.06 -24.85 -8.89
C VAL A 174 16.37 -24.39 -9.55
N THR A 175 17.51 -24.45 -8.87
CA THR A 175 18.81 -24.14 -9.49
C THR A 175 19.28 -25.19 -10.49
N GLU A 176 18.85 -26.45 -10.33
CA GLU A 176 19.16 -27.55 -11.25
C GLU A 176 18.30 -27.52 -12.52
N ILE A 177 17.13 -26.88 -12.47
CA ILE A 177 16.25 -26.67 -13.63
C ILE A 177 16.89 -25.70 -14.65
N PRO A 178 16.85 -25.98 -15.97
CA PRO A 178 17.33 -25.07 -17.00
C PRO A 178 16.71 -23.67 -16.91
N GLU A 179 17.47 -22.64 -17.25
CA GLU A 179 17.05 -21.23 -17.08
C GLU A 179 15.72 -20.91 -17.79
N ALA A 180 15.50 -21.46 -18.98
CA ALA A 180 14.27 -21.26 -19.76
C ALA A 180 13.02 -21.80 -19.04
N GLU A 181 13.15 -22.91 -18.30
CA GLU A 181 12.05 -23.51 -17.53
C GLU A 181 11.92 -22.87 -16.14
N ARG A 182 13.04 -22.38 -15.60
CA ARG A 182 13.11 -21.75 -14.27
C ARG A 182 12.24 -20.50 -14.16
N ALA A 183 12.09 -19.74 -15.23
CA ALA A 183 11.31 -18.50 -15.26
C ALA A 183 9.85 -18.69 -14.79
N LEU A 184 9.28 -19.86 -15.08
CA LEU A 184 7.89 -20.20 -14.74
C LEU A 184 7.77 -21.08 -13.48
N MET A 185 8.85 -21.29 -12.74
CA MET A 185 8.80 -22.00 -11.46
C MET A 185 8.12 -21.14 -10.39
N PRO A 186 7.24 -21.70 -9.55
CA PRO A 186 6.62 -20.94 -8.48
C PRO A 186 7.65 -20.34 -7.52
N ASN A 187 7.34 -19.16 -7.00
CA ASN A 187 8.08 -18.56 -5.90
C ASN A 187 7.89 -19.39 -4.61
N LEU A 188 8.63 -19.10 -3.53
CA LEU A 188 8.52 -19.91 -2.30
C LEU A 188 7.11 -19.92 -1.71
N PHE A 189 6.42 -18.77 -1.71
CA PHE A 189 5.06 -18.66 -1.22
C PHE A 189 4.10 -19.59 -1.98
N ASN A 190 4.13 -19.54 -3.31
CA ASN A 190 3.30 -20.40 -4.16
C ASN A 190 3.76 -21.87 -4.07
N ALA A 191 5.06 -22.14 -3.99
CA ALA A 191 5.61 -23.49 -3.83
C ALA A 191 5.10 -24.18 -2.55
N HIS A 192 4.99 -23.45 -1.43
CA HIS A 192 4.43 -23.99 -0.17
C HIS A 192 2.99 -24.47 -0.30
N ARG A 193 2.26 -24.03 -1.33
CA ARG A 193 0.87 -24.37 -1.58
C ARG A 193 0.70 -25.46 -2.63
N LEU A 194 1.79 -25.90 -3.28
CA LEU A 194 1.74 -27.05 -4.17
C LEU A 194 1.30 -28.29 -3.37
N PRO A 195 0.36 -29.11 -3.88
CA PRO A 195 -0.17 -30.27 -3.16
C PRO A 195 0.91 -31.18 -2.56
N SER A 196 1.95 -31.53 -3.33
CA SER A 196 3.08 -32.36 -2.91
C SER A 196 3.86 -31.76 -1.74
N ILE A 197 4.22 -30.47 -1.81
CA ILE A 197 4.96 -29.77 -0.74
C ILE A 197 4.09 -29.62 0.52
N ALA A 198 2.82 -29.25 0.35
CA ALA A 198 1.91 -29.08 1.48
C ALA A 198 1.61 -30.42 2.18
N ALA A 199 1.52 -31.51 1.42
CA ALA A 199 1.39 -32.87 1.96
C ALA A 199 2.65 -33.28 2.72
N LEU A 200 3.84 -33.09 2.13
CA LEU A 200 5.12 -33.40 2.78
C LEU A 200 5.28 -32.63 4.10
N ALA A 201 4.93 -31.34 4.14
CA ALA A 201 5.06 -30.53 5.35
C ALA A 201 4.13 -31.00 6.49
N ARG A 202 3.00 -31.62 6.16
CA ARG A 202 1.98 -32.08 7.11
C ARG A 202 2.07 -33.56 7.47
N ALA A 203 2.87 -34.34 6.75
CA ALA A 203 3.08 -35.76 7.03
C ALA A 203 3.49 -35.99 8.50
N ASP A 204 3.07 -37.10 9.09
CA ASP A 204 3.43 -37.50 10.46
C ASP A 204 3.15 -36.39 11.52
N ASP A 205 2.00 -35.72 11.42
CA ASP A 205 1.60 -34.59 12.28
C ASP A 205 2.64 -33.45 12.35
N ALA A 206 3.39 -33.28 11.26
CA ALA A 206 4.52 -32.38 11.13
C ALA A 206 5.64 -32.63 12.16
N GLN A 207 5.75 -33.85 12.69
CA GLN A 207 6.80 -34.23 13.62
C GLN A 207 8.11 -34.54 12.88
N GLY A 208 9.23 -34.25 13.53
CA GLY A 208 10.57 -34.53 13.01
C GLY A 208 11.02 -33.58 11.89
N ASP A 209 12.28 -33.77 11.50
CA ASP A 209 12.88 -33.05 10.38
C ASP A 209 12.54 -33.72 9.05
N VAL A 210 12.40 -32.94 7.98
CA VAL A 210 12.23 -33.46 6.62
C VAL A 210 13.58 -33.92 6.07
N ALA A 211 13.72 -35.20 5.73
CA ALA A 211 14.94 -35.67 5.07
C ALA A 211 14.96 -35.24 3.59
N ARG A 212 16.16 -34.97 3.06
CA ARG A 212 16.34 -34.62 1.64
C ARG A 212 15.86 -35.74 0.70
N ALA A 213 15.99 -37.00 1.12
CA ALA A 213 15.51 -38.14 0.36
C ALA A 213 13.98 -38.15 0.20
N ASP A 214 13.24 -37.74 1.24
CA ASP A 214 11.78 -37.64 1.18
C ASP A 214 11.36 -36.59 0.14
N PHE A 215 12.01 -35.43 0.14
CA PHE A 215 11.78 -34.40 -0.88
C PHE A 215 12.13 -34.91 -2.30
N ALA A 216 13.28 -35.57 -2.47
CA ALA A 216 13.70 -36.09 -3.77
C ALA A 216 12.73 -37.15 -4.34
N SER A 217 12.10 -37.94 -3.46
CA SER A 217 11.09 -38.92 -3.89
C SER A 217 9.82 -38.27 -4.46
N LEU A 218 9.56 -36.99 -4.16
CA LEU A 218 8.42 -36.24 -4.65
C LEU A 218 8.70 -35.46 -5.94
N THR A 219 9.91 -35.46 -6.47
CA THR A 219 10.29 -34.59 -7.61
C THR A 219 9.39 -34.77 -8.83
N SER A 220 8.96 -35.99 -9.14
CA SER A 220 8.04 -36.24 -10.28
C SER A 220 6.67 -35.60 -10.04
N GLN A 221 6.08 -35.82 -8.86
CA GLN A 221 4.80 -35.20 -8.49
C GLN A 221 4.89 -33.67 -8.39
N LEU A 222 6.02 -33.15 -7.90
CA LEU A 222 6.28 -31.72 -7.82
C LEU A 222 6.26 -31.07 -9.20
N LEU A 223 6.85 -31.72 -10.21
CA LEU A 223 6.82 -31.21 -11.58
C LEU A 223 5.39 -31.20 -12.16
N GLU A 224 4.59 -32.22 -11.87
CA GLU A 224 3.16 -32.24 -12.25
C GLU A 224 2.37 -31.09 -11.59
N ASP A 225 2.58 -30.87 -10.29
CA ASP A 225 1.98 -29.75 -9.55
C ASP A 225 2.41 -28.39 -10.13
N VAL A 226 3.67 -28.29 -10.56
CA VAL A 226 4.22 -27.09 -11.22
C VAL A 226 3.56 -26.84 -12.58
N GLU A 227 3.28 -27.87 -13.38
CA GLU A 227 2.55 -27.70 -14.63
C GLU A 227 1.12 -27.20 -14.41
N ALA A 228 0.42 -27.76 -13.40
CA ALA A 228 -0.90 -27.26 -13.01
C ALA A 228 -0.84 -25.79 -12.55
N TYR A 229 0.19 -25.44 -11.77
CA TYR A 229 0.44 -24.06 -11.35
C TYR A 229 0.69 -23.12 -12.54
N LYS A 230 1.46 -23.55 -13.56
CA LYS A 230 1.72 -22.72 -14.75
C LYS A 230 0.42 -22.36 -15.49
N VAL A 231 -0.49 -23.31 -15.61
CA VAL A 231 -1.82 -23.08 -16.20
C VAL A 231 -2.61 -22.06 -15.37
N GLU A 232 -2.64 -22.21 -14.04
CA GLU A 232 -3.30 -21.24 -13.14
C GLU A 232 -2.65 -19.85 -13.20
N ALA A 233 -1.33 -19.78 -13.27
CA ALA A 233 -0.58 -18.54 -13.33
C ALA A 233 -0.89 -17.76 -14.62
N ARG A 234 -1.01 -18.44 -15.76
CA ARG A 234 -1.44 -17.84 -17.04
C ARG A 234 -2.89 -17.41 -17.02
N ALA A 235 -3.79 -18.23 -16.46
CA ALA A 235 -5.20 -17.85 -16.28
C ALA A 235 -5.33 -16.59 -15.40
N THR A 236 -4.52 -16.49 -14.35
CA THR A 236 -4.43 -15.32 -13.48
C THR A 236 -3.93 -14.08 -14.24
N ALA A 237 -2.88 -14.24 -15.05
CA ALA A 237 -2.36 -13.16 -15.89
C ALA A 237 -3.37 -12.70 -16.95
N ALA A 238 -4.08 -13.62 -17.60
CA ALA A 238 -5.17 -13.31 -18.52
C ALA A 238 -6.30 -12.54 -17.81
N ALA A 239 -6.68 -12.95 -16.60
CA ALA A 239 -7.67 -12.24 -15.80
C ALA A 239 -7.24 -10.80 -15.46
N LEU A 240 -5.94 -10.56 -15.19
CA LEU A 240 -5.39 -9.21 -15.01
C LEU A 240 -5.49 -8.38 -16.30
N ILE A 241 -5.25 -8.98 -17.47
CA ILE A 241 -5.43 -8.33 -18.77
C ILE A 241 -6.90 -7.93 -18.95
N HIS A 242 -7.85 -8.84 -18.72
CA HIS A 242 -9.30 -8.54 -18.77
C HIS A 242 -9.70 -7.42 -17.81
N GLN A 243 -9.20 -7.46 -16.58
CA GLN A 243 -9.48 -6.42 -15.60
C GLN A 243 -8.98 -5.05 -16.08
N CYS A 244 -7.75 -4.97 -16.57
CA CYS A 244 -7.20 -3.73 -17.14
C CYS A 244 -7.98 -3.25 -18.37
N ALA A 245 -8.46 -4.17 -19.21
CA ALA A 245 -9.29 -3.83 -20.36
C ALA A 245 -10.59 -3.13 -19.95
N SER A 246 -11.22 -3.57 -18.84
CA SER A 246 -12.51 -3.02 -18.38
C SER A 246 -12.45 -1.54 -17.95
N TYR A 247 -11.28 -1.02 -17.60
CA TYR A 247 -11.12 0.38 -17.19
C TYR A 247 -10.82 1.36 -18.33
N LYS A 248 -10.58 0.87 -19.56
CA LYS A 248 -10.20 1.73 -20.69
C LYS A 248 -11.41 2.12 -21.56
N SER A 249 -11.35 3.27 -22.21
CA SER A 249 -12.42 3.75 -23.11
C SER A 249 -12.67 2.82 -24.32
N ALA A 250 -11.68 2.01 -24.70
CA ALA A 250 -11.78 0.97 -25.73
C ALA A 250 -12.18 -0.41 -25.18
N ALA A 251 -12.71 -0.49 -23.95
CA ALA A 251 -13.00 -1.73 -23.24
C ALA A 251 -13.75 -2.77 -24.07
N LYS A 252 -14.78 -2.35 -24.81
CA LYS A 252 -15.67 -3.29 -25.51
C LYS A 252 -14.94 -4.13 -26.57
N ALA A 253 -14.21 -3.49 -27.49
CA ALA A 253 -13.51 -4.22 -28.56
C ALA A 253 -12.39 -5.11 -28.00
N TRP A 254 -11.71 -4.65 -26.95
CA TRP A 254 -10.68 -5.45 -26.29
C TRP A 254 -11.29 -6.66 -25.56
N GLN A 255 -12.40 -6.47 -24.86
CA GLN A 255 -13.13 -7.56 -24.20
C GLN A 255 -13.63 -8.61 -25.19
N GLU A 256 -14.25 -8.18 -26.30
CA GLU A 256 -14.73 -9.10 -27.35
C GLU A 256 -13.61 -9.98 -27.92
N GLU A 257 -12.40 -9.44 -28.10
CA GLU A 257 -11.25 -10.23 -28.53
C GLU A 257 -10.79 -11.20 -27.43
N LEU A 258 -10.63 -10.71 -26.19
CA LEU A 258 -10.14 -11.50 -25.07
C LEU A 258 -11.09 -12.66 -24.70
N ASP A 259 -12.40 -12.43 -24.76
CA ASP A 259 -13.42 -13.45 -24.50
C ASP A 259 -13.37 -14.61 -25.51
N GLY A 260 -12.76 -14.39 -26.68
CA GLY A 260 -12.63 -15.36 -27.76
C GLY A 260 -11.34 -16.16 -27.80
N ILE A 261 -10.40 -15.93 -26.87
CA ILE A 261 -9.07 -16.57 -26.89
C ILE A 261 -8.74 -17.29 -25.59
N SER A 262 -7.83 -18.26 -25.66
CA SER A 262 -7.35 -18.98 -24.47
C SER A 262 -6.47 -18.09 -23.59
N ALA A 263 -6.28 -18.48 -22.33
CA ALA A 263 -5.34 -17.79 -21.44
C ALA A 263 -3.89 -17.84 -21.96
N ASP A 264 -3.49 -18.96 -22.57
CA ASP A 264 -2.17 -19.12 -23.20
C ASP A 264 -2.01 -18.14 -24.36
N ASP A 265 -3.01 -18.00 -25.23
CA ASP A 265 -2.96 -17.04 -26.33
C ASP A 265 -2.94 -15.60 -25.82
N ALA A 266 -3.79 -15.29 -24.83
CA ALA A 266 -3.92 -13.95 -24.26
C ALA A 266 -2.60 -13.41 -23.73
N VAL A 267 -1.81 -14.23 -23.01
CA VAL A 267 -0.51 -13.81 -22.45
C VAL A 267 0.59 -13.65 -23.50
N THR A 268 0.40 -14.15 -24.71
CA THR A 268 1.35 -13.98 -25.83
C THR A 268 1.03 -12.79 -26.73
N ARG A 269 -0.11 -12.12 -26.52
CA ARG A 269 -0.51 -10.96 -27.32
C ARG A 269 0.41 -9.77 -27.09
N HIS A 270 0.50 -8.91 -28.10
CA HIS A 270 1.34 -7.72 -28.08
C HIS A 270 1.06 -6.74 -26.91
N TYR A 271 -0.15 -6.78 -26.34
CA TYR A 271 -0.58 -5.97 -25.20
C TYR A 271 -0.43 -6.70 -23.84
N ALA A 272 0.03 -7.95 -23.81
CA ALA A 272 0.21 -8.71 -22.57
C ALA A 272 1.52 -8.33 -21.86
N LEU A 273 1.66 -7.05 -21.54
CA LEU A 273 2.82 -6.50 -20.85
C LEU A 273 2.45 -6.15 -19.42
N PHE A 274 3.32 -6.54 -18.48
CA PHE A 274 3.08 -6.42 -17.05
C PHE A 274 4.09 -5.45 -16.42
N ARG A 275 3.72 -4.87 -15.29
CA ARG A 275 4.63 -4.14 -14.40
C ARG A 275 4.42 -4.59 -12.96
N CYS A 276 5.49 -4.50 -12.17
CA CYS A 276 5.43 -4.76 -10.75
C CYS A 276 5.18 -3.43 -10.02
N ASP A 277 4.11 -3.37 -9.23
CA ASP A 277 3.73 -2.18 -8.45
C ASP A 277 4.02 -2.38 -6.94
N MET A 278 4.70 -3.48 -6.57
CA MET A 278 5.10 -3.78 -5.19
C MET A 278 6.20 -2.86 -4.67
N TRP A 279 6.04 -2.40 -3.43
CA TRP A 279 7.05 -1.67 -2.68
C TRP A 279 7.74 -2.63 -1.69
N PRO A 280 9.09 -2.58 -1.50
CA PRO A 280 10.08 -1.70 -2.11
C PRO A 280 10.83 -2.36 -3.26
N HIS A 281 10.76 -1.76 -4.46
CA HIS A 281 11.88 -1.87 -5.38
C HIS A 281 12.98 -0.90 -4.95
N ALA A 282 14.25 -1.32 -5.04
CA ALA A 282 15.37 -0.42 -4.76
C ALA A 282 15.24 0.84 -5.64
N GLU A 283 15.56 2.00 -5.08
CA GLU A 283 15.48 3.27 -5.80
C GLU A 283 16.34 3.20 -7.07
N GLY A 284 15.73 3.39 -8.25
CA GLY A 284 16.40 3.23 -9.55
C GLY A 284 16.18 1.88 -10.24
N MET A 285 15.57 0.88 -9.59
CA MET A 285 15.05 -0.29 -10.28
C MET A 285 13.80 0.16 -11.05
N GLN A 286 14.02 0.53 -12.31
CA GLN A 286 12.97 1.01 -13.20
C GLN A 286 11.93 -0.11 -13.33
N THR A 287 10.66 0.20 -13.07
CA THR A 287 9.56 -0.74 -13.30
C THR A 287 9.36 -0.87 -14.80
N ASP A 288 10.14 -1.78 -15.39
CA ASP A 288 10.08 -2.08 -16.80
C ASP A 288 8.78 -2.80 -17.17
N TYR A 289 8.50 -2.81 -18.46
CA TYR A 289 7.44 -3.64 -19.03
C TYR A 289 8.02 -5.04 -19.19
N PHE A 290 7.34 -6.02 -18.61
CA PHE A 290 7.75 -7.42 -18.63
C PHE A 290 6.80 -8.23 -19.51
N THR A 291 7.32 -9.23 -20.21
CA THR A 291 6.50 -10.36 -20.70
C THR A 291 5.91 -11.12 -19.51
N PHE A 292 4.98 -12.04 -19.76
CA PHE A 292 4.47 -12.92 -18.71
C PHE A 292 5.61 -13.70 -18.02
N GLU A 293 6.50 -14.32 -18.79
CA GLU A 293 7.63 -15.10 -18.27
C GLU A 293 8.61 -14.24 -17.47
N GLN A 294 8.94 -13.04 -17.99
CA GLN A 294 9.83 -12.11 -17.30
C GLN A 294 9.20 -11.59 -16.00
N MET A 295 7.89 -11.30 -16.00
CA MET A 295 7.18 -10.87 -14.80
C MET A 295 7.12 -11.98 -13.76
N HIS A 296 6.86 -13.21 -14.20
CA HIS A 296 6.81 -14.37 -13.32
C HIS A 296 8.19 -14.64 -12.69
N ASP A 297 9.27 -14.57 -13.49
CA ASP A 297 10.64 -14.71 -12.99
C ASP A 297 11.04 -13.58 -12.02
N HIS A 298 10.66 -12.34 -12.37
CA HIS A 298 10.80 -11.19 -11.48
C HIS A 298 10.07 -11.44 -10.15
N TRP A 299 8.83 -11.90 -10.20
CA TRP A 299 8.02 -12.21 -9.02
C TRP A 299 8.63 -13.31 -8.17
N ARG A 300 9.16 -14.35 -8.81
CA ARG A 300 9.86 -15.47 -8.18
C ARG A 300 11.09 -15.02 -7.40
N THR A 301 11.88 -14.13 -7.98
CA THR A 301 13.16 -13.70 -7.43
C THR A 301 13.04 -12.55 -6.44
N GLN A 302 12.22 -11.55 -6.75
CA GLN A 302 12.11 -10.31 -5.95
C GLN A 302 11.02 -10.41 -4.87
N HIS A 303 9.99 -11.25 -5.08
CA HIS A 303 8.84 -11.35 -4.18
C HIS A 303 8.59 -12.78 -3.66
N PRO A 304 9.60 -13.46 -3.08
CA PRO A 304 9.49 -14.87 -2.70
C PRO A 304 8.42 -15.16 -1.64
N LYS A 305 7.94 -14.13 -0.92
CA LYS A 305 6.93 -14.23 0.16
C LYS A 305 5.55 -13.71 -0.25
N ALA A 306 5.38 -13.26 -1.49
CA ALA A 306 4.11 -12.72 -1.97
C ALA A 306 3.39 -13.74 -2.84
N GLU A 307 2.06 -13.73 -2.81
CA GLU A 307 1.26 -14.62 -3.64
C GLU A 307 1.20 -14.12 -5.08
N TRP A 308 1.48 -14.99 -6.05
CA TRP A 308 1.03 -14.72 -7.42
C TRP A 308 -0.51 -14.79 -7.47
N SER A 309 -1.19 -13.65 -7.39
CA SER A 309 -2.65 -13.61 -7.45
C SER A 309 -3.18 -12.34 -8.13
N ALA A 310 -4.34 -12.48 -8.78
CA ALA A 310 -5.07 -11.36 -9.38
C ALA A 310 -6.01 -10.66 -8.40
N ARG A 311 -6.08 -11.08 -7.11
CA ARG A 311 -7.13 -10.59 -6.22
C ARG A 311 -6.77 -9.23 -5.63
N PRO A 312 -7.48 -8.15 -5.98
CA PRO A 312 -7.40 -6.93 -5.21
C PRO A 312 -7.96 -7.26 -3.83
N THR A 313 -7.10 -7.28 -2.81
CA THR A 313 -7.58 -7.42 -1.43
C THR A 313 -8.51 -6.25 -1.17
N ALA A 314 -9.81 -6.52 -0.99
CA ALA A 314 -10.89 -5.52 -0.92
C ALA A 314 -10.73 -4.45 0.19
N ARG A 315 -9.65 -4.51 0.98
CA ARG A 315 -9.36 -3.64 2.11
C ARG A 315 -8.14 -2.73 1.94
N ARG A 316 -7.37 -2.82 0.85
CA ARG A 316 -6.32 -1.83 0.55
C ARG A 316 -6.61 -1.14 -0.78
N SER A 317 -6.69 0.18 -0.71
CA SER A 317 -6.90 1.08 -1.82
C SER A 317 -5.98 0.77 -3.00
N SER A 318 -6.59 0.45 -4.15
CA SER A 318 -6.19 0.72 -5.54
C SER A 318 -4.88 0.19 -6.12
N TRP A 319 -3.97 -0.42 -5.37
CA TRP A 319 -2.71 -0.93 -5.95
C TRP A 319 -2.79 -2.46 -6.11
N LEU A 320 -3.03 -2.90 -7.34
CA LEU A 320 -2.74 -4.28 -7.73
C LEU A 320 -1.23 -4.49 -7.61
N GLU A 321 -0.79 -5.60 -7.01
CA GLU A 321 0.64 -5.85 -6.81
C GLU A 321 1.37 -6.17 -8.14
N VAL A 322 0.64 -6.81 -9.07
CA VAL A 322 1.01 -6.99 -10.48
C VAL A 322 -0.03 -6.28 -11.34
N GLY A 323 0.40 -5.35 -12.19
CA GLY A 323 -0.49 -4.62 -13.10
C GLY A 323 -0.22 -4.97 -14.56
N CYS A 324 -1.27 -5.13 -15.37
CA CYS A 324 -1.12 -5.10 -16.83
C CYS A 324 -0.95 -3.64 -17.27
N SER A 325 0.21 -3.36 -17.88
CA SER A 325 0.58 -2.03 -18.38
C SER A 325 0.48 -1.91 -19.88
N GLY A 326 0.32 -3.03 -20.59
CA GLY A 326 0.09 -2.99 -22.02
C GLY A 326 -1.14 -2.18 -22.39
N ASP A 327 -1.06 -1.56 -23.56
CA ASP A 327 -2.12 -0.75 -24.12
C ASP A 327 -2.53 -1.32 -25.46
N PHE A 328 -3.72 -1.93 -25.48
CA PHE A 328 -4.34 -2.50 -26.66
C PHE A 328 -4.40 -1.52 -27.83
N VAL A 329 -4.70 -0.25 -27.56
CA VAL A 329 -4.86 0.76 -28.60
C VAL A 329 -3.49 1.17 -29.16
N VAL A 330 -2.51 1.42 -28.30
CA VAL A 330 -1.15 1.78 -28.75
C VAL A 330 -0.51 0.61 -29.48
N GLY A 331 -0.59 -0.58 -28.91
CA GLY A 331 -0.04 -1.81 -29.48
C GLY A 331 -0.66 -2.13 -30.84
N GLY A 332 -2.00 -2.08 -30.93
CA GLY A 332 -2.72 -2.25 -32.19
C GLY A 332 -2.29 -1.23 -33.24
N LYS A 333 -2.13 0.05 -32.87
CA LYS A 333 -1.64 1.08 -33.80
C LYS A 333 -0.20 0.85 -34.25
N ILE A 334 0.68 0.34 -33.39
CA ILE A 334 2.06 -0.04 -33.79
C ILE A 334 2.00 -1.15 -34.84
N LEU A 335 1.17 -2.17 -34.63
CA LEU A 335 1.03 -3.27 -35.58
C LEU A 335 0.39 -2.83 -36.89
N ASP A 336 -0.66 -2.01 -36.83
CA ASP A 336 -1.30 -1.42 -38.02
C ASP A 336 -0.28 -0.59 -38.83
N ALA A 337 0.56 0.22 -38.16
CA ALA A 337 1.61 1.01 -38.80
C ALA A 337 2.68 0.13 -39.47
N ALA A 338 3.00 -1.01 -38.87
CA ALA A 338 3.93 -2.00 -39.41
C ALA A 338 3.31 -2.88 -40.51
N GLY A 339 1.99 -2.83 -40.71
CA GLY A 339 1.27 -3.75 -41.60
C GLY A 339 1.24 -5.19 -41.08
N LEU A 340 1.33 -5.38 -39.76
CA LEU A 340 1.31 -6.69 -39.10
C LEU A 340 -0.10 -7.04 -38.60
N PRO A 341 -0.50 -8.32 -38.62
CA PRO A 341 -1.73 -8.77 -37.96
C PRO A 341 -1.73 -8.44 -36.46
N ARG A 342 -2.87 -8.03 -35.91
CA ARG A 342 -2.98 -7.66 -34.47
C ARG A 342 -2.78 -8.84 -33.52
N ASP A 343 -3.00 -10.05 -34.02
CA ASP A 343 -2.83 -11.31 -33.33
C ASP A 343 -1.37 -11.84 -33.40
N THR A 344 -0.43 -11.07 -33.98
CA THR A 344 1.00 -11.43 -34.03
C THR A 344 1.55 -11.72 -32.63
N PRO A 345 2.11 -12.93 -32.37
CA PRO A 345 2.66 -13.28 -31.07
C PRO A 345 3.87 -12.42 -30.68
N MET A 346 4.00 -12.12 -29.40
CA MET A 346 5.08 -11.27 -28.86
C MET A 346 6.49 -11.82 -29.14
N ALA A 347 6.65 -13.15 -29.24
CA ALA A 347 7.90 -13.78 -29.63
C ALA A 347 8.31 -13.41 -31.06
N VAL A 348 7.35 -13.38 -31.99
CA VAL A 348 7.59 -12.95 -33.39
C VAL A 348 7.97 -11.47 -33.42
N LEU A 349 7.24 -10.62 -32.68
CA LEU A 349 7.56 -9.20 -32.57
C LEU A 349 8.96 -8.98 -32.00
N THR A 350 9.32 -9.69 -30.94
CA THR A 350 10.67 -9.63 -30.36
C THR A 350 11.75 -10.02 -31.36
N ASN A 351 11.54 -11.07 -32.16
CA ASN A 351 12.50 -11.47 -33.19
C ASN A 351 12.62 -10.43 -34.32
N LEU A 352 11.51 -9.83 -34.75
CA LEU A 352 11.52 -8.75 -35.74
C LEU A 352 12.25 -7.51 -35.22
N VAL A 353 12.07 -7.17 -33.94
CA VAL A 353 12.78 -6.07 -33.29
C VAL A 353 14.28 -6.36 -33.19
N ARG A 354 14.65 -7.56 -32.71
CA ARG A 354 16.05 -7.96 -32.55
C ARG A 354 16.85 -8.03 -33.84
N SER A 355 16.19 -8.44 -34.92
CA SER A 355 16.80 -8.45 -36.25
C SER A 355 16.87 -7.06 -36.89
N GLY A 356 16.36 -6.00 -36.25
CA GLY A 356 16.29 -4.66 -36.81
C GLY A 356 15.25 -4.51 -37.92
N ARG A 357 14.37 -5.50 -38.12
CA ARG A 357 13.33 -5.44 -39.15
C ARG A 357 12.13 -4.62 -38.71
N LEU A 358 11.75 -4.69 -37.45
CA LEU A 358 10.70 -3.85 -36.85
C LEU A 358 11.36 -2.83 -35.92
N TYR A 359 11.28 -1.55 -36.26
CA TYR A 359 11.96 -0.51 -35.48
C TYR A 359 11.19 0.82 -35.49
N CYS A 360 11.59 1.73 -34.61
CA CYS A 360 11.11 3.09 -34.59
C CYS A 360 12.16 4.03 -35.21
N SER A 361 11.78 4.75 -36.25
CA SER A 361 12.63 5.70 -36.99
C SER A 361 12.71 7.09 -36.35
N CYS A 362 12.34 7.25 -35.07
CA CYS A 362 12.40 8.54 -34.38
C CYS A 362 13.84 8.99 -34.10
N GLY A 363 14.80 8.05 -34.12
CA GLY A 363 16.20 8.31 -33.79
C GLY A 363 16.45 8.63 -32.32
N ASP A 364 15.63 8.17 -31.38
CA ASP A 364 15.86 8.38 -29.95
C ASP A 364 17.19 7.73 -29.51
N PRO A 365 18.19 8.51 -29.06
CA PRO A 365 19.49 7.97 -28.67
C PRO A 365 19.43 7.11 -27.40
N ALA A 366 18.33 7.13 -26.64
CA ALA A 366 18.13 6.25 -25.49
C ALA A 366 17.66 4.84 -25.87
N LEU A 367 17.24 4.62 -27.13
CA LEU A 367 16.91 3.28 -27.60
C LEU A 367 18.19 2.45 -27.80
N PRO A 368 18.30 1.27 -27.18
CA PRO A 368 19.45 0.40 -27.38
C PRO A 368 19.53 -0.09 -28.84
N LEU A 369 20.64 -0.74 -29.18
CA LEU A 369 20.81 -1.38 -30.47
C LEU A 369 19.78 -2.51 -30.67
N PRO A 370 19.41 -2.85 -31.92
CA PRO A 370 18.40 -3.87 -32.18
C PRO A 370 18.63 -5.18 -31.42
N GLU A 371 19.87 -5.67 -31.33
CA GLU A 371 20.22 -6.94 -30.68
C GLU A 371 19.87 -6.97 -29.19
N GLU A 372 19.87 -5.81 -28.53
CA GLU A 372 19.53 -5.62 -27.12
C GLU A 372 18.07 -5.18 -26.90
N LEU A 373 17.36 -4.85 -27.99
CA LEU A 373 15.98 -4.39 -27.96
C LEU A 373 15.02 -5.59 -28.05
N ASP A 374 13.91 -5.53 -27.34
CA ASP A 374 12.82 -6.49 -27.44
C ASP A 374 11.49 -5.75 -27.59
N TRP A 375 10.41 -6.51 -27.79
CA TRP A 375 9.09 -5.92 -27.94
C TRP A 375 8.68 -5.05 -26.74
N PRO A 376 8.78 -5.50 -25.47
CA PRO A 376 8.46 -4.67 -24.31
C PRO A 376 9.22 -3.33 -24.28
N LYS A 377 10.51 -3.30 -24.62
CA LYS A 377 11.30 -2.06 -24.67
C LYS A 377 10.85 -1.12 -25.78
N LEU A 378 10.63 -1.64 -27.00
CA LEU A 378 10.13 -0.82 -28.11
C LEU A 378 8.73 -0.28 -27.80
N PHE A 379 7.84 -1.11 -27.27
CA PHE A 379 6.50 -0.72 -26.85
C PHE A 379 6.56 0.38 -25.78
N LYS A 380 7.36 0.19 -24.73
CA LYS A 380 7.56 1.17 -23.65
C LYS A 380 7.98 2.52 -24.21
N HIS A 381 8.96 2.54 -25.11
CA HIS A 381 9.44 3.77 -25.74
C HIS A 381 8.30 4.52 -26.45
N VAL A 382 7.59 3.84 -27.36
CA VAL A 382 6.49 4.45 -28.12
C VAL A 382 5.35 4.89 -27.22
N ALA A 383 4.92 4.02 -26.29
CA ALA A 383 3.82 4.30 -25.37
C ALA A 383 4.13 5.48 -24.43
N MET A 384 5.36 5.57 -23.93
CA MET A 384 5.78 6.66 -23.05
C MET A 384 5.79 7.99 -23.79
N GLU A 385 6.30 8.03 -25.02
CA GLU A 385 6.33 9.25 -25.83
C GLU A 385 4.92 9.71 -26.22
N LEU A 386 4.03 8.78 -26.61
CA LEU A 386 2.61 9.10 -26.85
C LEU A 386 1.92 9.63 -25.61
N TRP A 387 2.12 8.99 -24.45
CA TRP A 387 1.56 9.45 -23.19
C TRP A 387 2.09 10.84 -22.80
N CYS A 388 3.40 11.08 -23.00
CA CYS A 388 4.01 12.39 -22.79
C CYS A 388 3.38 13.46 -23.70
N TYR A 389 3.16 13.14 -24.98
CA TYR A 389 2.47 14.03 -25.91
C TYR A 389 1.03 14.33 -25.47
N GLU A 390 0.21 13.31 -25.21
CA GLU A 390 -1.18 13.47 -24.79
C GLU A 390 -1.30 14.27 -23.50
N ARG A 391 -0.43 13.98 -22.52
CA ARG A 391 -0.37 14.73 -21.28
C ARG A 391 -0.03 16.19 -21.51
N ARG A 392 0.90 16.50 -22.41
CA ARG A 392 1.24 17.90 -22.79
C ARG A 392 0.07 18.58 -23.52
N VAL A 393 -0.64 17.88 -24.39
CA VAL A 393 -1.89 18.36 -25.01
C VAL A 393 -2.89 18.73 -23.93
N VAL A 394 -3.21 17.81 -23.01
CA VAL A 394 -4.14 18.07 -21.91
C VAL A 394 -3.68 19.24 -21.06
N GLN A 395 -2.40 19.33 -20.69
CA GLN A 395 -1.87 20.44 -19.89
C GLN A 395 -1.95 21.79 -20.61
N ARG A 396 -1.81 21.80 -21.93
CA ARG A 396 -1.94 23.02 -22.76
C ARG A 396 -3.39 23.53 -22.79
N TYR A 397 -4.37 22.63 -22.77
CA TYR A 397 -5.79 22.99 -22.93
C TYR A 397 -6.61 22.99 -21.62
N ALA A 398 -6.17 22.30 -20.56
CA ALA A 398 -6.93 22.15 -19.32
C ALA A 398 -6.87 23.40 -18.41
N ARG A 399 -7.80 24.34 -18.61
CA ARG A 399 -7.95 25.52 -17.72
C ARG A 399 -8.51 25.20 -16.33
N LYS A 400 -9.36 24.17 -16.17
CA LYS A 400 -9.93 23.77 -14.87
C LYS A 400 -10.03 22.23 -14.74
N PRO A 401 -9.45 21.62 -13.70
CA PRO A 401 -9.30 20.16 -13.57
C PRO A 401 -10.59 19.39 -13.16
N HIS A 402 -11.75 20.05 -13.10
CA HIS A 402 -12.99 19.43 -12.60
C HIS A 402 -14.00 19.05 -13.69
N LEU A 403 -13.69 19.30 -14.96
CA LEU A 403 -14.54 18.92 -16.09
C LEU A 403 -13.89 17.75 -16.82
N VAL A 404 -14.40 16.55 -16.59
CA VAL A 404 -13.92 15.26 -17.14
C VAL A 404 -14.25 15.11 -18.63
N SER A 405 -14.65 16.18 -19.31
CA SER A 405 -14.90 16.17 -20.75
C SER A 405 -14.49 17.50 -21.37
N PRO A 406 -13.72 17.49 -22.48
CA PRO A 406 -13.36 18.71 -23.18
C PRO A 406 -14.64 19.36 -23.76
N PRO A 407 -14.89 20.65 -23.53
CA PRO A 407 -16.00 21.34 -24.19
C PRO A 407 -15.71 21.42 -25.70
N LEU A 408 -16.73 21.13 -26.52
CA LEU A 408 -16.70 21.22 -27.99
C LEU A 408 -16.51 22.66 -28.52
N THR A 409 -16.40 23.66 -27.66
CA THR A 409 -16.22 25.06 -28.03
C THR A 409 -14.95 25.65 -27.41
N LEU A 410 -14.10 26.20 -28.28
CA LEU A 410 -12.82 26.82 -27.93
C LEU A 410 -13.06 28.08 -27.07
N PRO A 411 -12.51 28.17 -25.85
CA PRO A 411 -12.67 29.36 -25.03
C PRO A 411 -11.72 30.49 -25.48
N HIS A 412 -12.28 31.69 -25.66
CA HIS A 412 -11.53 32.93 -25.86
C HIS A 412 -11.06 33.51 -24.51
N SER A 413 -9.77 33.37 -24.16
CA SER A 413 -9.12 34.28 -23.19
C SER A 413 -7.60 34.12 -23.20
N SER A 414 -6.90 35.13 -22.69
CA SER A 414 -5.47 35.47 -22.82
C SER A 414 -4.43 34.64 -22.06
N ASP A 415 -4.80 33.58 -21.32
CA ASP A 415 -3.87 32.72 -20.56
C ASP A 415 -3.40 31.45 -21.29
N VAL A 416 -3.42 31.45 -22.63
CA VAL A 416 -2.98 30.28 -23.41
C VAL A 416 -1.45 30.25 -23.43
N ALA A 417 -0.87 29.06 -23.21
CA ALA A 417 0.54 28.80 -23.47
C ALA A 417 0.94 29.36 -24.85
N ASN A 418 2.10 29.98 -24.94
CA ASN A 418 2.57 30.77 -26.09
C ASN A 418 2.04 30.22 -27.44
N PRO A 419 1.13 30.94 -28.14
CA PRO A 419 0.48 30.43 -29.35
C PRO A 419 1.46 30.16 -30.50
N LYS A 420 2.69 30.70 -30.40
CA LYS A 420 3.75 30.48 -31.39
C LYS A 420 4.44 29.11 -31.27
N LEU A 421 4.26 28.39 -30.16
CA LEU A 421 4.85 27.06 -29.98
C LEU A 421 3.87 26.00 -30.48
N VAL A 422 4.29 25.17 -31.43
CA VAL A 422 3.51 24.03 -31.93
C VAL A 422 4.03 22.77 -31.24
N LEU A 423 3.14 21.97 -30.66
CA LEU A 423 3.53 20.67 -30.11
C LEU A 423 3.46 19.65 -31.24
N LYS A 424 4.61 19.14 -31.69
CA LYS A 424 4.67 18.10 -32.72
C LYS A 424 4.53 16.72 -32.09
N LEU A 425 3.86 15.82 -32.81
CA LEU A 425 3.82 14.40 -32.47
C LEU A 425 5.05 13.72 -33.06
N GLN A 426 5.99 13.30 -32.23
CA GLN A 426 7.24 12.64 -32.68
C GLN A 426 7.03 11.17 -33.08
N HIS A 427 5.92 10.58 -32.64
CA HIS A 427 5.56 9.19 -32.91
C HIS A 427 4.22 9.08 -33.63
N PRO A 428 4.07 9.62 -34.85
CA PRO A 428 2.89 9.31 -35.65
C PRO A 428 2.85 7.80 -35.89
N LEU A 429 1.74 7.14 -35.53
CA LEU A 429 1.52 5.72 -35.81
C LEU A 429 0.65 5.50 -37.06
N THR A 430 0.39 6.56 -37.83
CA THR A 430 -0.45 6.53 -39.02
C THR A 430 0.09 7.47 -40.07
N GLY A 431 -0.14 7.16 -41.34
CA GLY A 431 0.28 7.99 -42.48
C GLY A 431 1.66 7.62 -43.02
N LEU A 432 2.09 8.33 -44.07
CA LEU A 432 3.37 8.08 -44.75
C LEU A 432 4.58 8.29 -43.82
N ASP A 433 4.43 9.21 -42.86
CA ASP A 433 5.46 9.57 -41.90
C ASP A 433 5.42 8.73 -40.62
N ALA A 434 4.68 7.60 -40.60
CA ALA A 434 4.59 6.75 -39.42
C ALA A 434 5.99 6.35 -38.93
N CYS A 435 6.28 6.53 -37.65
CA CYS A 435 7.61 6.29 -37.09
C CYS A 435 7.95 4.80 -36.99
N ILE A 436 6.95 3.92 -36.97
CA ILE A 436 7.16 2.48 -36.95
C ILE A 436 7.36 1.98 -38.38
N LYS A 437 8.46 1.26 -38.60
CA LYS A 437 8.84 0.72 -39.90
C LYS A 437 9.02 -0.79 -39.79
N LEU A 438 8.56 -1.50 -40.83
CA LEU A 438 8.83 -2.93 -41.02
C LEU A 438 9.60 -3.11 -42.32
N LEU A 439 10.79 -3.70 -42.24
CA LEU A 439 11.61 -4.04 -43.39
C LEU A 439 11.29 -5.46 -43.90
N PRO A 440 11.25 -5.68 -45.22
CA PRO A 440 11.18 -7.02 -45.79
C PRO A 440 12.36 -7.89 -45.36
N GLU A 441 12.21 -9.20 -45.50
CA GLU A 441 13.26 -10.15 -45.14
C GLU A 441 14.46 -10.02 -46.10
N GLY A 442 15.68 -10.07 -45.55
CA GLY A 442 16.92 -9.95 -46.32
C GLY A 442 17.32 -8.53 -46.73
N VAL A 443 16.54 -7.51 -46.36
CA VAL A 443 16.90 -6.09 -46.62
C VAL A 443 17.88 -5.60 -45.55
N ASP A 444 18.72 -4.62 -45.92
CA ASP A 444 19.63 -3.94 -45.01
C ASP A 444 18.88 -3.32 -43.83
N THR A 445 19.27 -3.71 -42.62
CA THR A 445 18.69 -3.26 -41.36
C THR A 445 19.48 -2.15 -40.69
N ALA A 446 20.52 -1.60 -41.34
CA ALA A 446 21.26 -0.43 -40.86
C ALA A 446 20.37 0.76 -40.45
N PRO A 447 19.24 1.07 -41.13
CA PRO A 447 18.34 2.13 -40.69
C PRO A 447 17.74 1.92 -39.28
N ALA A 448 17.65 0.68 -38.80
CA ALA A 448 17.20 0.37 -37.45
C ALA A 448 18.25 0.65 -36.37
N CYS A 449 19.52 0.82 -36.76
CA CYS A 449 20.62 1.24 -35.91
C CYS A 449 20.85 2.76 -35.95
N GLU A 450 20.23 3.48 -36.89
CA GLU A 450 20.32 4.94 -36.93
C GLU A 450 19.69 5.53 -35.66
N ARG A 451 20.51 6.25 -34.89
CA ARG A 451 20.12 7.03 -33.73
C ARG A 451 20.47 8.47 -34.00
N ALA A 452 19.89 9.42 -33.28
CA ALA A 452 20.30 10.82 -33.35
C ALA A 452 21.69 10.98 -32.72
N THR A 453 22.74 10.59 -33.46
CA THR A 453 24.15 10.69 -33.06
C THR A 453 24.78 12.01 -33.48
N ASP A 454 24.20 12.65 -34.50
CA ASP A 454 24.83 13.77 -35.20
C ASP A 454 24.48 15.10 -34.54
N VAL A 455 24.99 15.29 -33.33
CA VAL A 455 25.12 16.63 -32.74
C VAL A 455 26.45 17.20 -33.17
N ASP A 456 26.42 18.27 -33.99
CA ASP A 456 27.64 18.94 -34.43
C ASP A 456 28.49 19.37 -33.23
N ALA A 457 29.83 19.30 -33.38
CA ALA A 457 30.76 19.51 -32.27
C ALA A 457 30.56 20.86 -31.54
N LYS A 458 30.14 21.90 -32.28
CA LYS A 458 29.87 23.22 -31.71
C LYS A 458 28.60 23.21 -30.86
N THR A 459 27.52 22.58 -31.31
CA THR A 459 26.29 22.42 -30.52
C THR A 459 26.51 21.52 -29.31
N ARG A 460 27.24 20.41 -29.47
CA ARG A 460 27.62 19.50 -28.38
C ARG A 460 28.37 20.25 -27.28
N ALA A 461 29.43 20.96 -27.63
CA ALA A 461 30.24 21.73 -26.67
C ALA A 461 29.39 22.75 -25.89
N LYS A 462 28.43 23.41 -26.56
CA LYS A 462 27.50 24.33 -25.89
C LYS A 462 26.57 23.62 -24.90
N ILE A 463 26.07 22.43 -25.25
CA ILE A 463 25.21 21.67 -24.34
C ILE A 463 26.02 21.21 -23.14
N GLU A 464 27.20 20.63 -23.35
CA GLU A 464 28.10 20.18 -22.29
C GLU A 464 28.53 21.32 -21.37
N GLU A 465 28.87 22.49 -21.90
CA GLU A 465 29.13 23.70 -21.10
C GLU A 465 27.93 24.04 -20.19
N ARG A 466 26.69 23.94 -20.71
CA ARG A 466 25.48 24.19 -19.91
C ARG A 466 25.21 23.10 -18.89
N LEU A 467 25.50 21.83 -19.21
CA LEU A 467 25.41 20.71 -18.28
C LEU A 467 26.40 20.89 -17.12
N ALA A 468 27.60 21.39 -17.40
CA ALA A 468 28.65 21.64 -16.40
C ALA A 468 28.29 22.76 -15.41
N LEU A 469 27.40 23.69 -15.79
CA LEU A 469 26.93 24.78 -14.91
C LEU A 469 25.85 24.34 -13.89
N ARG A 470 25.54 23.03 -13.79
CA ARG A 470 24.60 22.52 -12.80
C ARG A 470 25.11 22.83 -11.38
N PRO A 471 24.27 23.39 -10.48
CA PRO A 471 24.70 23.76 -9.13
C PRO A 471 25.01 22.54 -8.24
N ASN A 472 24.41 21.38 -8.54
CA ASN A 472 24.74 20.08 -7.97
C ASN A 472 24.30 18.94 -8.92
N PRO A 473 24.80 17.71 -8.75
CA PRO A 473 24.45 16.57 -9.60
C PRO A 473 22.95 16.19 -9.55
N GLU A 474 22.25 16.49 -8.46
CA GLU A 474 20.83 16.20 -8.28
C GLU A 474 19.92 17.25 -8.96
N ALA A 475 20.49 18.34 -9.47
CA ALA A 475 19.74 19.42 -10.08
C ALA A 475 19.14 18.96 -11.42
N MET A 476 17.82 18.89 -11.47
CA MET A 476 17.08 18.51 -12.66
C MET A 476 17.08 19.62 -13.71
N LEU A 477 17.49 19.29 -14.93
CA LEU A 477 17.39 20.20 -16.07
C LEU A 477 15.98 20.21 -16.63
N ILE A 478 15.46 21.40 -16.91
CA ILE A 478 14.11 21.56 -17.45
C ILE A 478 14.19 22.35 -18.76
N CYS A 479 13.58 21.79 -19.81
CA CYS A 479 13.45 22.46 -21.09
C CYS A 479 12.58 23.72 -20.95
N ARG A 480 13.09 24.89 -21.36
CA ARG A 480 12.34 26.15 -21.30
C ARG A 480 11.08 26.12 -22.17
N ILE A 481 11.10 25.40 -23.28
CA ILE A 481 9.94 25.22 -24.17
C ILE A 481 8.86 24.39 -23.46
N CYS A 482 9.23 23.22 -22.90
CA CYS A 482 8.33 22.42 -22.09
C CYS A 482 7.75 23.21 -20.92
N LYS A 483 8.58 23.98 -20.22
CA LYS A 483 8.16 24.83 -19.11
C LYS A 483 7.16 25.90 -19.55
N ALA A 484 7.35 26.50 -20.73
CA ALA A 484 6.43 27.50 -21.27
C ALA A 484 5.08 26.90 -21.72
N LEU A 485 5.08 25.61 -22.07
CA LEU A 485 3.87 24.87 -22.49
C LEU A 485 3.14 24.20 -21.33
N THR A 486 3.81 23.96 -20.21
CA THR A 486 3.23 23.30 -19.04
C THR A 486 2.67 24.33 -18.07
N ALA A 487 1.40 24.19 -17.67
CA ALA A 487 0.81 25.12 -16.70
C ALA A 487 1.60 25.13 -15.37
N LYS A 488 1.87 26.32 -14.82
CA LYS A 488 2.74 26.53 -13.64
C LYS A 488 2.43 25.59 -12.45
N ARG A 489 1.16 25.23 -12.25
CA ARG A 489 0.74 24.31 -11.17
C ARG A 489 1.30 22.89 -11.29
N HIS A 490 1.59 22.40 -12.50
CA HIS A 490 2.14 21.06 -12.72
C HIS A 490 3.64 20.96 -12.42
N LEU A 491 4.37 22.09 -12.45
CA LEU A 491 5.76 22.16 -12.01
C LEU A 491 5.90 21.87 -10.51
N LYS A 492 4.87 22.13 -9.70
CA LYS A 492 4.91 21.95 -8.23
C LYS A 492 4.82 20.49 -7.78
N TYR A 493 4.22 19.60 -8.58
CA TYR A 493 3.90 18.21 -8.17
C TYR A 493 4.35 17.13 -9.15
N GLY A 494 4.93 17.47 -10.31
CA GLY A 494 5.21 16.50 -11.38
C GLY A 494 6.49 16.75 -12.18
N GLY A 495 7.51 17.37 -11.57
CA GLY A 495 8.72 17.84 -12.25
C GLY A 495 9.50 16.76 -13.02
N ARG A 496 9.51 15.52 -12.54
CA ARG A 496 10.34 14.43 -13.13
C ARG A 496 10.04 14.15 -14.60
N THR A 497 8.80 14.30 -15.06
CA THR A 497 8.44 14.08 -16.48
C THR A 497 8.82 15.23 -17.42
N MET A 498 9.44 16.29 -16.89
CA MET A 498 9.98 17.41 -17.67
C MET A 498 11.51 17.48 -17.57
N ALA A 499 12.14 16.47 -16.95
CA ALA A 499 13.58 16.34 -16.94
C ALA A 499 14.08 16.22 -18.39
N LEU A 500 15.01 17.09 -18.78
CA LEU A 500 15.76 16.91 -20.00
C LEU A 500 16.70 15.70 -19.85
N PRO A 501 16.96 14.98 -20.95
CA PRO A 501 18.03 13.99 -20.97
C PRO A 501 19.37 14.60 -20.55
N GLU A 502 20.27 13.76 -20.04
CA GLU A 502 21.58 14.23 -19.56
C GLU A 502 22.64 14.23 -20.65
N THR A 503 22.36 13.63 -21.80
CA THR A 503 23.27 13.57 -22.93
C THR A 503 22.96 14.67 -23.95
N PRO A 504 23.97 15.23 -24.64
CA PRO A 504 23.76 16.18 -25.73
C PRO A 504 22.80 15.67 -26.81
N GLU A 505 22.91 14.40 -27.19
CA GLU A 505 22.08 13.70 -28.16
C GLU A 505 20.63 13.67 -27.69
N GLY A 506 20.37 13.25 -26.45
CA GLY A 506 19.02 13.19 -25.91
C GLY A 506 18.39 14.58 -25.81
N ILE A 507 19.17 15.59 -25.44
CA ILE A 507 18.69 16.99 -25.43
C ILE A 507 18.33 17.44 -26.85
N MET A 508 19.18 17.15 -27.85
CA MET A 508 18.90 17.52 -29.24
C MET A 508 17.69 16.78 -29.81
N HIS A 509 17.58 15.47 -29.57
CA HIS A 509 16.42 14.68 -29.93
C HIS A 509 15.13 15.23 -29.31
N HIS A 510 15.16 15.57 -28.02
CA HIS A 510 14.05 16.24 -27.34
C HIS A 510 13.71 17.59 -27.98
N LEU A 511 14.72 18.36 -28.39
CA LEU A 511 14.52 19.68 -29.02
C LEU A 511 13.95 19.58 -30.44
N HIS A 512 14.26 18.53 -31.21
CA HIS A 512 13.65 18.27 -32.51
C HIS A 512 12.14 17.98 -32.44
N GLY A 513 11.63 17.63 -31.25
CA GLY A 513 10.20 17.46 -31.01
C GLY A 513 9.36 18.75 -31.01
N TRP A 514 9.99 19.91 -31.23
CA TRP A 514 9.34 21.23 -31.18
C TRP A 514 9.27 21.93 -32.53
#